data_AF-A0AAJ6TID1-F1
#
_entry.id   AF-A0AAJ6TID1-F1
#
_cell.length_a   1.000
_cell.length_b   1.000
_cell.length_c   1.000
_cell.angle_alpha   90.00
_cell.angle_beta   90.00
_cell.angle_gamma   90.00
#
_symmetry.space_group_name_H-M   'P 1'
#
loop_
_entity.id
_entity.type
_entity.pdbx_description
1 polymer ?
#
loop_
_entity_poly.entity_id
_entity_poly.type
_entity_poly.pdbx_seq_one_letter_code
_entity_poly.pdbx_strand_id
1 'polypeptide(L)'
;MAASKLTFNFLLLNFLASLRIPEISLCDRSRQPKRHVAMFIFGDSIFDAGNDNYINLSVSDRANYWPYGETFFHFPTGRFTDGRLIVDLIATKIGQPFVPPYLQPGINFTNGVNFASGGAGVFYETDPKVISLGMQLSNFKNVAISMEEQLGDKEANKR
;
A
#
# COMPACT_ATOMS: atom_id res chain seq x y z
N MET A 1 11.14 46.08 49.34
CA MET A 1 10.23 45.04 48.81
C MET A 1 9.86 45.21 47.33
N ALA A 2 9.80 46.44 46.79
CA ALA A 2 9.45 46.66 45.38
C ALA A 2 10.56 46.27 44.37
N ALA A 3 11.82 46.53 44.71
CA ALA A 3 12.95 46.25 43.82
C ALA A 3 13.13 44.75 43.49
N SER A 4 12.88 43.84 44.44
CA SER A 4 13.03 42.40 44.22
C SER A 4 11.92 41.81 43.34
N LYS A 5 10.72 42.40 43.36
CA LYS A 5 9.61 42.01 42.46
C LYS A 5 9.91 42.41 41.02
N LEU A 6 10.57 43.55 40.83
CA LEU A 6 10.94 44.03 39.50
C LEU A 6 12.03 43.15 38.87
N THR A 7 13.08 42.81 39.64
CA THR A 7 14.10 41.87 39.17
C THR A 7 13.55 40.47 38.93
N PHE A 8 12.63 39.99 39.78
CA PHE A 8 11.99 38.69 39.56
C PHE A 8 11.15 38.68 38.27
N ASN A 9 10.34 39.72 38.02
CA ASN A 9 9.57 39.83 36.79
C ASN A 9 10.47 39.93 35.56
N PHE A 10 11.59 40.65 35.65
CA PHE A 10 12.55 40.76 34.56
C PHE A 10 13.22 39.41 34.25
N LEU A 11 13.60 38.65 35.28
CA LEU A 11 14.16 37.30 35.11
C LEU A 11 13.11 36.32 34.55
N LEU A 12 11.86 36.41 35.01
CA LEU A 12 10.76 35.59 34.51
C LEU A 12 10.44 35.88 33.04
N LEU A 13 10.47 37.15 32.63
CA LEU A 13 10.29 37.56 31.22
C LEU A 13 11.41 37.03 30.32
N ASN A 14 12.67 37.07 30.78
CA ASN A 14 13.79 36.47 30.04
C ASN A 14 13.68 34.94 29.96
N PHE A 15 13.24 34.29 31.04
CA PHE A 15 13.02 32.84 31.06
C PHE A 15 11.89 32.42 30.11
N LEU A 16 10.75 33.12 30.11
CA LEU A 16 9.63 32.87 29.20
C LEU A 16 10.00 33.20 27.74
N ALA A 17 10.85 34.19 27.48
CA ALA A 17 11.38 34.47 26.16
C ALA A 17 12.29 33.34 25.64
N SER A 18 13.05 32.68 26.53
CA SER A 18 13.90 31.52 26.19
C SER A 18 13.13 30.21 25.96
N LEU A 19 11.87 30.14 26.42
CA LEU A 19 10.94 29.01 26.18
C LEU A 19 10.28 29.05 24.80
N ARG A 20 10.58 30.04 23.96
CA ARG A 20 10.23 30.03 22.54
C ARG A 20 11.13 29.03 21.83
N ILE A 21 10.68 27.77 21.75
CA ILE A 21 11.20 26.82 20.78
C ILE A 21 11.09 27.54 19.43
N PRO A 22 12.20 27.85 18.72
CA PRO A 22 12.06 28.24 17.33
C PRO A 22 11.33 27.07 16.70
N GLU A 23 10.16 27.29 16.10
CA GLU A 23 9.67 26.36 15.11
C GLU A 23 10.87 26.12 14.20
N ILE A 24 11.51 24.97 14.36
CA ILE A 24 12.38 24.43 13.36
C ILE A 24 11.38 24.25 12.23
N SER A 25 11.28 25.29 11.40
CA SER A 25 10.80 25.16 10.04
C SER A 25 11.74 24.10 9.49
N LEU A 26 11.29 22.85 9.60
CA LEU A 26 11.73 21.75 8.78
C LEU A 26 11.50 22.31 7.39
N CYS A 27 12.55 22.94 6.86
CA CYS A 27 12.58 23.50 5.53
C CYS A 27 11.92 22.44 4.68
N ASP A 28 10.77 22.80 4.12
CA ASP A 28 9.86 21.97 3.38
C ASP A 28 10.64 21.16 2.34
N ARG A 29 11.14 19.98 2.76
CA ARG A 29 11.81 19.01 1.91
C ARG A 29 10.77 18.18 1.15
N SER A 30 9.52 18.65 1.08
CA SER A 30 8.40 17.95 0.44
C SER A 30 7.97 18.57 -0.90
N ARG A 31 8.58 19.68 -1.35
CA ARG A 31 8.38 20.22 -2.72
C ARG A 31 9.24 19.55 -3.79
N GLN A 32 9.62 18.29 -3.61
CA GLN A 32 9.77 17.42 -4.77
C GLN A 32 8.36 16.93 -5.09
N PRO A 33 7.83 17.08 -6.32
CA PRO A 33 6.59 16.40 -6.65
C PRO A 33 6.80 14.93 -6.30
N LYS A 34 6.04 14.41 -5.33
CA LYS A 34 6.07 12.98 -5.02
C LYS A 34 5.77 12.29 -6.34
N ARG A 35 6.81 11.73 -6.98
CA ARG A 35 6.64 10.93 -8.18
C ARG A 35 5.75 9.79 -7.74
N HIS A 36 4.53 9.81 -8.26
CA HIS A 36 3.58 8.75 -8.00
C HIS A 36 4.14 7.46 -8.59
N VAL A 37 4.34 6.44 -7.76
CA VAL A 37 4.88 5.14 -8.15
C VAL A 37 3.77 4.11 -7.99
N ALA A 38 3.31 3.55 -9.11
CA ALA A 38 2.41 2.41 -9.10
C ALA A 38 3.20 1.10 -9.00
N MET A 39 2.70 0.14 -8.22
CA MET A 39 3.30 -1.18 -8.05
C MET A 39 2.43 -2.26 -8.71
N PHE A 40 2.96 -2.94 -9.71
CA PHE A 40 2.30 -4.10 -10.34
C PHE A 40 3.02 -5.37 -9.92
N ILE A 41 2.33 -6.23 -9.18
CA ILE A 41 2.93 -7.39 -8.50
C ILE A 41 2.45 -8.67 -9.17
N PHE A 42 3.38 -9.59 -9.40
CA PHE A 42 3.15 -10.89 -10.03
C PHE A 42 3.84 -11.95 -9.18
N GLY A 43 3.39 -13.19 -9.27
CA GLY A 43 4.02 -14.31 -8.60
C GLY A 43 3.03 -15.31 -8.02
N ASP A 44 3.48 -16.01 -6.99
CA ASP A 44 2.77 -17.10 -6.34
C ASP A 44 2.25 -16.69 -4.94
N SER A 45 2.12 -17.67 -4.04
CA SER A 45 1.65 -17.48 -2.66
C SER A 45 2.50 -16.50 -1.85
N ILE A 46 3.78 -16.33 -2.18
CA ILE A 46 4.68 -15.39 -1.48
C ILE A 46 4.26 -13.93 -1.71
N PHE A 47 3.57 -13.67 -2.82
CA PHE A 47 3.16 -12.35 -3.24
C PHE A 47 1.64 -12.16 -3.28
N ASP A 48 0.84 -13.22 -3.12
CA ASP A 48 -0.62 -13.12 -3.19
C ASP A 48 -1.22 -12.29 -2.03
N ALA A 49 -1.88 -11.19 -2.39
CA ALA A 49 -2.60 -10.31 -1.48
C ALA A 49 -4.04 -10.78 -1.17
N GLY A 50 -4.47 -11.91 -1.73
CA GLY A 50 -5.77 -12.54 -1.53
C GLY A 50 -6.61 -12.69 -2.80
N ASN A 51 -6.00 -12.76 -4.00
CA ASN A 51 -6.73 -13.07 -5.24
C ASN A 51 -7.43 -14.42 -5.17
N ASP A 52 -6.83 -15.39 -4.48
CA ASP A 52 -7.36 -16.75 -4.32
C ASP A 52 -8.72 -16.81 -3.59
N ASN A 53 -9.08 -15.74 -2.87
CA ASN A 53 -10.40 -15.61 -2.25
C ASN A 53 -11.54 -15.47 -3.27
N TYR A 54 -11.23 -15.05 -4.50
CA TYR A 54 -12.21 -14.68 -5.53
C TYR A 54 -12.31 -15.70 -6.67
N ILE A 55 -11.52 -16.77 -6.64
CA ILE A 55 -11.58 -17.88 -7.58
C ILE A 55 -12.08 -19.15 -6.87
N ASN A 56 -12.65 -20.09 -7.63
CA ASN A 56 -13.26 -21.30 -7.08
C ASN A 56 -12.19 -22.35 -6.73
N LEU A 57 -11.59 -22.19 -5.54
CA LEU A 57 -10.57 -23.06 -4.98
C LEU A 57 -11.10 -23.85 -3.78
N SER A 58 -10.43 -24.96 -3.49
CA SER A 58 -10.70 -25.70 -2.25
C SER A 58 -10.25 -24.88 -1.04
N VAL A 59 -10.76 -25.21 0.15
CA VAL A 59 -10.39 -24.50 1.38
C VAL A 59 -8.89 -24.60 1.65
N SER A 60 -8.24 -25.72 1.34
CA SER A 60 -6.80 -25.90 1.56
C SER A 60 -5.94 -25.03 0.64
N ASP A 61 -6.48 -24.58 -0.49
CA ASP A 61 -5.76 -23.78 -1.49
C ASP A 61 -5.99 -22.27 -1.30
N ARG A 62 -6.62 -21.87 -0.19
CA ARG A 62 -6.83 -20.47 0.19
C ARG A 62 -6.09 -20.15 1.49
N ALA A 63 -5.96 -18.87 1.80
CA ALA A 63 -5.41 -18.40 3.08
C ALA A 63 -6.37 -17.45 3.82
N ASN A 64 -7.67 -17.73 3.73
CA ASN A 64 -8.75 -16.95 4.37
C ASN A 64 -9.32 -17.63 5.63
N TYR A 65 -8.49 -18.39 6.35
CA TYR A 65 -8.82 -19.02 7.62
C TYR A 65 -7.67 -18.87 8.63
N TRP A 66 -7.94 -19.11 9.90
CA TRP A 66 -6.93 -19.06 10.96
C TRP A 66 -5.84 -20.13 10.75
N PRO A 67 -4.53 -19.84 10.90
CA PRO A 67 -3.94 -18.68 11.59
C PRO A 67 -3.50 -17.52 10.68
N TYR A 68 -3.91 -17.49 9.41
CA TYR A 68 -3.46 -16.44 8.50
C TYR A 68 -3.91 -15.05 8.96
N GLY A 69 -3.00 -14.08 8.86
CA GLY A 69 -3.21 -12.67 9.21
C GLY A 69 -3.29 -12.32 10.70
N GLU A 70 -3.12 -13.26 11.64
CA GLU A 70 -3.29 -13.03 13.09
C GLU A 70 -2.34 -11.94 13.65
N THR A 71 -1.07 -11.93 13.26
CA THR A 71 -0.03 -11.05 13.80
C THR A 71 -0.18 -9.60 13.37
N PHE A 72 -0.62 -9.32 12.14
CA PHE A 72 -0.66 -7.94 11.62
C PHE A 72 -2.07 -7.42 11.30
N PHE A 73 -2.88 -8.21 10.58
CA PHE A 73 -4.21 -7.77 10.15
C PHE A 73 -5.28 -8.11 11.19
N HIS A 74 -5.01 -9.09 12.07
CA HIS A 74 -5.91 -9.64 13.06
C HIS A 74 -7.18 -10.30 12.46
N PHE A 75 -7.13 -10.63 11.18
CA PHE A 75 -8.12 -11.47 10.49
C PHE A 75 -7.49 -12.10 9.22
N PRO A 76 -8.02 -13.25 8.75
CA PRO A 76 -7.51 -13.89 7.54
C PRO A 76 -7.84 -13.09 6.28
N THR A 77 -6.81 -12.49 5.67
CA THR A 77 -6.99 -11.66 4.48
C THR A 77 -6.95 -12.45 3.16
N GLY A 78 -6.59 -13.73 3.17
CA GLY A 78 -6.21 -14.47 1.94
C GLY A 78 -4.71 -14.40 1.61
N ARG A 79 -3.88 -13.84 2.48
CA ARG A 79 -2.42 -13.83 2.32
C ARG A 79 -1.85 -15.09 2.95
N PHE A 80 -0.94 -15.78 2.27
CA PHE A 80 -0.27 -16.99 2.78
C PHE A 80 0.82 -16.66 3.84
N THR A 81 0.45 -15.85 4.82
CA THR A 81 1.30 -15.42 5.94
C THR A 81 0.43 -14.99 7.12
N ASP A 82 1.01 -15.01 8.31
CA ASP A 82 0.42 -14.48 9.54
C ASP A 82 0.39 -12.92 9.56
N GLY A 83 1.01 -12.26 8.58
CA GLY A 83 0.98 -10.81 8.53
C GLY A 83 1.18 -10.22 7.15
N ARG A 84 2.22 -9.41 7.01
CA ARG A 84 2.53 -8.67 5.79
C ARG A 84 3.32 -9.50 4.80
N LEU A 85 3.09 -9.24 3.51
CA LEU A 85 3.93 -9.75 2.43
C LEU A 85 5.21 -8.92 2.32
N ILE A 86 6.24 -9.44 1.64
CA ILE A 86 7.45 -8.67 1.35
C ILE A 86 7.15 -7.41 0.54
N VAL A 87 6.16 -7.46 -0.36
CA VAL A 87 5.70 -6.32 -1.17
C VAL A 87 5.01 -5.24 -0.34
N ASP A 88 4.37 -5.60 0.78
CA ASP A 88 3.79 -4.63 1.72
C ASP A 88 4.89 -3.82 2.44
N LEU A 89 6.03 -4.47 2.74
CA LEU A 89 7.20 -3.80 3.31
C LEU A 89 7.81 -2.82 2.30
N ILE A 90 7.90 -3.22 1.02
CA ILE A 90 8.37 -2.35 -0.05
C ILE A 90 7.43 -1.15 -0.22
N ALA A 91 6.11 -1.38 -0.31
CA ALA A 91 5.10 -0.33 -0.42
C ALA A 91 5.21 0.68 0.74
N THR A 92 5.36 0.18 1.97
CA THR A 92 5.58 1.01 3.16
C THR A 92 6.83 1.89 3.02
N LYS A 93 7.94 1.34 2.53
CA LYS A 93 9.21 2.07 2.37
C LYS A 93 9.14 3.16 1.31
N ILE A 94 8.34 2.99 0.27
CA ILE A 94 8.12 4.00 -0.78
C ILE A 94 6.93 4.93 -0.48
N GLY A 95 6.28 4.79 0.67
CA GLY A 95 5.15 5.62 1.07
C GLY A 95 3.87 5.38 0.28
N GLN A 96 3.67 4.16 -0.24
CA GLN A 96 2.46 3.71 -0.93
C GLN A 96 1.58 2.88 0.02
N PRO A 97 0.24 2.88 -0.17
CA PRO A 97 -0.63 1.94 0.52
C PRO A 97 -0.37 0.52 0.04
N PHE A 98 -0.90 -0.46 0.77
CA PHE A 98 -0.83 -1.85 0.33
C PHE A 98 -1.59 -2.03 -0.99
N VAL A 99 -0.97 -2.78 -1.89
CA VAL A 99 -1.48 -2.97 -3.24
C VAL A 99 -2.60 -4.02 -3.19
N PRO A 100 -3.81 -3.69 -3.68
CA PRO A 100 -4.95 -4.60 -3.59
C PRO A 100 -4.83 -5.77 -4.58
N PRO A 101 -5.43 -6.94 -4.28
CA PRO A 101 -5.54 -8.05 -5.23
C PRO A 101 -6.45 -7.66 -6.40
N TYR A 102 -6.05 -8.00 -7.62
CA TYR A 102 -6.75 -7.70 -8.88
C TYR A 102 -8.22 -8.10 -8.88
N LEU A 103 -8.56 -9.26 -8.31
CA LEU A 103 -9.93 -9.78 -8.32
C LEU A 103 -10.84 -9.17 -7.25
N GLN A 104 -10.32 -8.31 -6.37
CA GLN A 104 -11.16 -7.64 -5.38
C GLN A 104 -12.11 -6.63 -6.08
N PRO A 105 -13.42 -6.71 -5.80
CA PRO A 105 -14.38 -5.77 -6.38
C PRO A 105 -14.13 -4.32 -5.97
N GLY A 106 -14.29 -3.39 -6.92
CA GLY A 106 -14.31 -1.95 -6.64
C GLY A 106 -12.95 -1.31 -6.37
N ILE A 107 -11.85 -1.97 -6.72
CA ILE A 107 -10.50 -1.43 -6.51
C ILE A 107 -10.14 -0.35 -7.55
N ASN A 108 -9.24 0.54 -7.15
CA ASN A 108 -8.68 1.58 -8.02
C ASN A 108 -7.21 1.24 -8.34
N PHE A 109 -6.86 1.26 -9.63
CA PHE A 109 -5.52 0.89 -10.12
C PHE A 109 -4.47 2.00 -10.01
N THR A 110 -4.83 3.17 -9.48
CA THR A 110 -3.93 4.33 -9.38
C THR A 110 -2.61 3.96 -8.71
N ASN A 111 -2.63 3.24 -7.60
CA ASN A 111 -1.42 2.86 -6.85
C ASN A 111 -0.81 1.52 -7.32
N GLY A 112 -1.34 0.94 -8.40
CA GLY A 112 -0.99 -0.39 -8.89
C GLY A 112 -1.90 -1.49 -8.38
N VAL A 113 -1.58 -2.73 -8.76
CA VAL A 113 -2.44 -3.92 -8.59
C VAL A 113 -1.58 -5.16 -8.36
N ASN A 114 -2.07 -6.06 -7.51
CA ASN A 114 -1.44 -7.35 -7.26
C ASN A 114 -2.17 -8.46 -8.03
N PHE A 115 -1.46 -9.11 -8.95
CA PHE A 115 -1.97 -10.20 -9.79
C PHE A 115 -1.53 -11.58 -9.32
N ALA A 116 -0.72 -11.68 -8.26
CA ALA A 116 -0.20 -12.95 -7.78
C ALA A 116 -1.32 -13.86 -7.25
N SER A 117 -1.12 -15.17 -7.32
CA SER A 117 -2.09 -16.20 -6.92
C SER A 117 -1.33 -17.38 -6.34
N GLY A 118 -1.80 -17.94 -5.22
CA GLY A 118 -1.18 -19.09 -4.58
C GLY A 118 -1.02 -20.27 -5.54
N GLY A 119 0.13 -20.95 -5.47
CA GLY A 119 0.43 -22.10 -6.34
C GLY A 119 0.70 -21.76 -7.81
N ALA A 120 0.66 -20.48 -8.21
CA ALA A 120 0.86 -20.09 -9.60
C ALA A 120 2.24 -20.51 -10.14
N GLY A 121 2.21 -21.31 -11.20
CA GLY A 121 3.37 -21.62 -12.02
C GLY A 121 3.54 -20.67 -13.21
N VAL A 122 4.70 -20.78 -13.87
CA VAL A 122 4.93 -20.13 -15.17
C VAL A 122 3.99 -20.72 -16.23
N PHE A 123 3.82 -22.04 -16.20
CA PHE A 123 2.98 -22.79 -17.12
C PHE A 123 1.59 -23.01 -16.53
N TYR A 124 0.57 -22.94 -17.38
CA TYR A 124 -0.83 -23.16 -16.98
C TYR A 124 -1.07 -24.59 -16.49
N GLU A 125 -0.34 -25.54 -17.07
CA GLU A 125 -0.43 -26.97 -16.78
C GLU A 125 0.05 -27.34 -15.37
N THR A 126 0.81 -26.45 -14.69
CA THR A 126 1.28 -26.68 -13.32
C THR A 126 0.12 -26.82 -12.33
N ASP A 127 -0.84 -25.90 -12.41
CA ASP A 127 -2.12 -25.99 -11.70
C ASP A 127 -3.17 -25.18 -12.46
N PRO A 128 -4.08 -25.84 -13.20
CA PRO A 128 -5.11 -25.16 -13.97
C PRO A 128 -6.15 -24.39 -13.14
N LYS A 129 -6.18 -24.59 -11.81
CA LYS A 129 -7.18 -23.97 -10.93
C LYS A 129 -6.79 -22.55 -10.50
N VAL A 130 -5.51 -22.22 -10.56
CA VAL A 130 -4.95 -20.96 -10.06
C VAL A 130 -4.63 -20.01 -11.21
N ILE A 131 -4.26 -18.77 -10.89
CA ILE A 131 -3.94 -17.77 -11.92
C ILE A 131 -2.48 -17.92 -12.33
N SER A 132 -2.21 -18.72 -13.37
CA SER A 132 -0.85 -18.90 -13.91
C SER A 132 -0.22 -17.58 -14.34
N LEU A 133 1.11 -17.51 -14.41
CA LEU A 133 1.82 -16.27 -14.76
C LEU A 133 1.34 -15.68 -16.10
N GLY A 134 1.02 -16.52 -17.09
CA GLY A 134 0.44 -16.08 -18.37
C GLY A 134 -0.93 -15.41 -18.21
N MET A 135 -1.77 -15.91 -17.30
CA MET A 135 -3.05 -15.28 -16.95
C MET A 135 -2.83 -13.97 -16.18
N GLN A 136 -1.86 -13.91 -15.27
CA GLN A 136 -1.50 -12.68 -14.55
C GLN A 136 -1.06 -11.56 -15.51
N LEU A 137 -0.28 -11.90 -16.53
CA LEU A 137 0.10 -10.95 -17.60
C LEU A 137 -1.10 -10.50 -18.43
N SER A 138 -2.06 -11.39 -18.67
CA SER A 138 -3.32 -11.01 -19.35
C SER A 138 -4.15 -10.04 -18.51
N ASN A 139 -4.24 -10.28 -17.20
CA ASN A 139 -4.90 -9.36 -16.26
C ASN A 139 -4.21 -7.99 -16.23
N PHE A 140 -2.86 -7.96 -16.23
CA PHE A 140 -2.12 -6.72 -16.32
C PHE A 140 -2.40 -5.93 -17.60
N LYS A 141 -2.51 -6.60 -18.75
CA LYS A 141 -2.89 -5.95 -20.02
C LYS A 141 -4.28 -5.30 -19.92
N ASN A 142 -5.24 -5.97 -19.29
CA ASN A 142 -6.58 -5.40 -19.08
C ASN A 142 -6.55 -4.15 -18.19
N VAL A 143 -5.73 -4.16 -17.13
CA VAL A 143 -5.52 -2.99 -16.26
C VAL A 143 -4.87 -1.86 -17.05
N ALA A 144 -3.84 -2.13 -17.85
CA ALA A 144 -3.17 -1.11 -18.66
C ALA A 144 -4.14 -0.42 -19.64
N ILE A 145 -4.94 -1.20 -20.37
CA ILE A 145 -5.98 -0.68 -21.27
C ILE A 145 -6.97 0.21 -20.52
N SER A 146 -7.50 -0.27 -19.38
CA SER A 146 -8.46 0.49 -18.58
C SER A 146 -7.88 1.81 -18.07
N MET A 147 -6.60 1.83 -17.70
CA MET A 147 -5.91 3.06 -17.27
C MET A 147 -5.71 4.04 -18.43
N GLU A 148 -5.39 3.55 -19.64
CA GLU A 148 -5.26 4.38 -20.84
C GLU A 148 -6.60 5.04 -21.22
N GLU A 149 -7.69 4.29 -21.20
CA GLU A 149 -9.04 4.79 -21.45
C GLU A 149 -9.43 5.89 -20.44
N GLN A 150 -9.21 5.65 -19.15
CA GLN A 150 -9.48 6.64 -18.10
C GLN A 150 -8.66 7.92 -18.23
N LEU A 151 -7.43 7.83 -18.74
CA LEU A 151 -6.61 9.01 -19.03
C LEU A 151 -7.14 9.75 -20.25
N GLY A 152 -7.53 9.04 -21.31
CA GLY A 152 -8.16 9.62 -22.50
C GLY A 152 -9.44 10.39 -22.18
N ASP A 153 -10.33 9.80 -21.39
CA ASP A 153 -11.60 10.43 -20.97
C ASP A 153 -11.35 11.68 -20.12
N LYS A 154 -10.36 11.65 -19.22
CA LYS A 154 -9.97 12.82 -18.42
C LYS A 154 -9.42 13.96 -19.29
N GLU A 155 -8.67 13.66 -20.34
CA GLU A 155 -8.18 14.68 -21.27
C GLU A 155 -9.30 15.23 -22.16
N ALA A 156 -10.24 14.39 -22.61
CA ALA A 156 -11.39 14.82 -23.40
C ALA A 156 -12.31 15.78 -22.60
N ASN A 157 -12.55 15.47 -21.32
CA ASN A 157 -13.42 16.26 -20.44
C ASN A 157 -12.78 17.55 -19.88
N LYS A 158 -11.51 17.83 -20.19
CA LYS A 158 -10.84 19.10 -19.83
C LYS A 158 -11.08 20.23 -20.84
N ARG A 159 -11.67 19.92 -22.00
CA ARG A 159 -11.99 20.89 -23.08
C ARG A 159 -13.38 21.44 -22.92
#